data_AF-A0A3B6QIM2-F1
#
_entry.id   AF-A0A3B6QIM2-F1
#
_cell.length_a   1.000
_cell.length_b   1.000
_cell.length_c   1.000
_cell.angle_alpha   90.00
_cell.angle_beta   90.00
_cell.angle_gamma   90.00
#
_symmetry.space_group_name_H-M   'P 1'
#
loop_
_entity.id
_entity.type
_entity.pdbx_description
1 polymer ?
#
loop_
_entity_poly.entity_id
_entity_poly.type
_entity_poly.pdbx_seq_one_letter_code
_entity_poly.pdbx_strand_id
1 'polypeptide(L)'
;MGAGTCSLCTMVTPRISCAPQPSPSRHRRSRSKDAEAVQGALDGGLGIPHSDKRFAGFKKDKKQLGAEIHLKYIYEGHVADYMKSIADEEPKKYQSHFSEYIKKNIAADDMEALYKKVHAAICAYHTMAKSTKEPPKTHKS
;
A
#
# COMPACT_ATOMS: atom_id res chain seq x y z
N MET A 1 -19.39 -54.41 3.82
CA MET A 1 -18.84 -54.11 2.47
C MET A 1 -19.88 -53.28 1.74
N GLY A 2 -19.54 -52.08 1.30
CA GLY A 2 -20.46 -51.17 0.62
C GLY A 2 -19.91 -49.74 0.57
N ALA A 3 -18.92 -49.52 -0.28
CA ALA A 3 -18.44 -48.19 -0.65
C ALA A 3 -19.40 -47.56 -1.69
N GLY A 4 -19.58 -46.24 -1.65
CA GLY A 4 -20.46 -45.54 -2.60
C GLY A 4 -20.44 -44.02 -2.47
N THR A 5 -19.25 -43.44 -2.68
CA THR A 5 -18.96 -42.10 -3.25
C THR A 5 -19.98 -40.95 -3.07
N CYS A 6 -19.61 -39.95 -2.25
CA CYS A 6 -20.18 -38.60 -2.28
C CYS A 6 -19.95 -37.95 -3.65
N SER A 7 -21.06 -37.64 -4.34
CA SER A 7 -21.09 -36.99 -5.64
C SER A 7 -21.06 -35.46 -5.50
N LEU A 8 -19.99 -34.86 -6.02
CA LEU A 8 -19.81 -33.48 -6.47
C LEU A 8 -19.93 -32.34 -5.45
N CYS A 9 -18.81 -32.07 -4.75
CA CYS A 9 -18.38 -30.69 -4.51
C CYS A 9 -17.92 -30.07 -5.84
N THR A 10 -18.78 -29.32 -6.52
CA THR A 10 -18.34 -28.37 -7.56
C THR A 10 -17.54 -27.26 -6.89
N MET A 11 -16.21 -27.40 -6.89
CA MET A 11 -15.30 -26.30 -6.60
C MET A 11 -15.48 -25.23 -7.68
N VAL A 12 -16.22 -24.17 -7.34
CA VAL A 12 -16.11 -22.88 -8.05
C VAL A 12 -14.70 -22.39 -7.77
N THR A 13 -13.79 -22.62 -8.71
CA THR A 13 -12.49 -21.97 -8.71
C THR A 13 -12.72 -20.47 -8.87
N PRO A 14 -12.30 -19.63 -7.90
CA PRO A 14 -12.35 -18.19 -8.10
C PRO A 14 -11.40 -17.87 -9.24
N ARG A 15 -11.97 -17.37 -10.34
CA ARG A 15 -11.25 -16.90 -11.52
C ARG A 15 -10.47 -15.65 -11.09
N ILE A 16 -9.24 -15.83 -10.62
CA ILE A 16 -8.32 -14.72 -10.31
C ILE A 16 -8.18 -13.92 -11.60
N SER A 17 -8.73 -12.72 -11.63
CA SER A 17 -8.61 -11.82 -12.78
C SER A 17 -7.16 -11.36 -12.87
N CYS A 18 -6.42 -11.86 -13.87
CA CYS A 18 -5.07 -11.37 -14.14
C CYS A 18 -5.16 -9.99 -14.77
N ALA A 19 -4.82 -8.94 -14.02
CA ALA A 19 -4.71 -7.59 -14.55
C ALA A 19 -3.32 -7.37 -15.18
N PRO A 20 -3.22 -6.85 -16.42
CA PRO A 20 -1.94 -6.50 -17.02
C PRO A 20 -1.31 -5.31 -16.28
N GLN A 21 0.00 -5.39 -16.05
CA GLN A 21 0.79 -4.33 -15.42
C GLN A 21 0.67 -3.02 -16.23
N PRO A 22 0.48 -1.85 -15.60
CA PRO A 22 0.47 -0.58 -16.31
C PRO A 22 1.82 -0.32 -16.98
N SER A 23 1.81 0.02 -18.27
CA SER A 23 3.01 0.30 -19.06
C SER A 23 3.74 1.55 -18.53
N PRO A 24 5.04 1.47 -18.15
CA PRO A 24 5.71 2.58 -17.47
C PRO A 24 6.23 3.63 -18.46
N SER A 25 5.74 4.87 -18.36
CA SER A 25 6.35 6.07 -18.94
C SER A 25 7.40 6.73 -18.01
N ARG A 26 7.67 6.13 -16.83
CA ARG A 26 8.51 6.71 -15.77
C ARG A 26 9.86 6.00 -15.64
N HIS A 27 10.88 6.77 -15.28
CA HIS A 27 12.27 6.33 -15.07
C HIS A 27 12.36 5.09 -14.17
N ARG A 28 13.08 4.06 -14.63
CA ARG A 28 13.08 2.68 -14.09
C ARG A 28 13.91 2.52 -12.80
N ARG A 29 13.50 3.14 -11.69
CA ARG A 29 14.19 3.06 -10.38
C ARG A 29 14.01 1.69 -9.71
N SER A 30 14.98 1.28 -8.89
CA SER A 30 14.94 0.01 -8.14
C SER A 30 13.82 -0.06 -7.11
N ARG A 31 13.29 1.08 -6.66
CA ARG A 31 12.12 1.16 -5.78
C ARG A 31 11.07 2.07 -6.40
N SER A 32 9.82 1.65 -6.38
CA SER A 32 8.68 2.46 -6.80
C SER A 32 7.49 2.26 -5.88
N LYS A 33 6.73 3.34 -5.65
CA LYS A 33 5.41 3.27 -4.99
C LYS A 33 4.42 2.41 -5.79
N ASP A 34 4.63 2.32 -7.11
CA ASP A 34 3.83 1.44 -7.97
C ASP A 34 3.94 -0.03 -7.55
N ALA A 35 5.09 -0.46 -7.03
CA ALA A 35 5.25 -1.82 -6.52
C ALA A 35 4.47 -2.02 -5.20
N GLU A 36 4.48 -1.03 -4.30
CA GLU A 36 3.68 -1.06 -3.08
C GLU A 36 2.17 -1.12 -3.41
N ALA A 37 1.72 -0.41 -4.46
CA ALA A 37 0.35 -0.52 -4.96
C ALA A 37 0.02 -1.91 -5.54
N VAL A 38 0.97 -2.53 -6.24
CA VAL A 38 0.84 -3.91 -6.71
C VAL A 38 0.72 -4.89 -5.53
N GLN A 39 1.47 -4.69 -4.44
CA GLN A 39 1.31 -5.50 -3.23
C GLN A 39 -0.11 -5.36 -2.65
N GLY A 40 -0.61 -4.13 -2.52
CA GLY A 40 -1.98 -3.91 -2.04
C GLY A 40 -3.05 -4.58 -2.91
N ALA A 41 -2.83 -4.66 -4.22
CA ALA A 41 -3.72 -5.37 -5.13
C ALA A 41 -3.62 -6.89 -4.97
N LEU A 42 -2.42 -7.43 -4.78
CA LEU A 42 -2.19 -8.86 -4.49
C LEU A 42 -2.83 -9.26 -3.16
N ASP A 43 -2.66 -8.44 -2.12
CA ASP A 43 -3.27 -8.63 -0.79
C ASP A 43 -4.81 -8.55 -0.86
N GLY A 44 -5.35 -7.77 -1.82
CA GLY A 44 -6.77 -7.73 -2.16
C GLY A 44 -7.26 -8.88 -3.06
N GLY A 45 -6.40 -9.82 -3.43
CA GLY A 45 -6.75 -11.01 -4.22
C GLY A 45 -6.61 -10.87 -5.74
N LEU A 46 -6.03 -9.77 -6.24
CA LEU A 46 -5.80 -9.56 -7.67
C LEU A 46 -4.43 -10.10 -8.10
N GLY A 47 -4.41 -11.08 -9.00
CA GLY A 47 -3.17 -11.70 -9.47
C GLY A 47 -2.45 -10.85 -10.52
N ILE A 48 -1.51 -10.01 -10.12
CA ILE A 48 -0.73 -9.18 -11.05
C ILE A 48 0.69 -9.75 -11.22
N PRO A 49 1.15 -10.06 -12.44
CA PRO A 49 2.50 -10.61 -12.67
C PRO A 49 3.58 -9.57 -12.39
N HIS A 50 4.39 -9.75 -11.34
CA HIS A 50 5.34 -8.75 -10.85
C HIS A 50 6.73 -9.33 -10.60
N SER A 51 7.70 -8.45 -10.29
CA SER A 51 9.06 -8.85 -9.91
C SER A 51 9.45 -8.26 -8.57
N ASP A 52 10.01 -9.08 -7.67
CA ASP A 52 10.38 -8.68 -6.31
C ASP A 52 11.40 -7.54 -6.23
N LYS A 53 12.13 -7.30 -7.32
CA LYS A 53 13.19 -6.30 -7.41
C LYS A 53 12.73 -4.86 -7.17
N ARG A 54 11.41 -4.59 -7.18
CA ARG A 54 10.84 -3.24 -7.07
C ARG A 54 10.32 -2.90 -5.67
N PHE A 55 10.20 -3.89 -4.79
CA PHE A 55 9.71 -3.65 -3.44
C PHE A 55 10.78 -3.07 -2.53
N ALA A 56 10.32 -2.38 -1.49
CA ALA A 56 11.19 -1.83 -0.46
C ALA A 56 11.81 -2.98 0.36
N GLY A 57 13.11 -2.86 0.67
CA GLY A 57 13.85 -3.90 1.39
C GLY A 57 14.41 -5.03 0.52
N PHE A 58 14.29 -4.94 -0.81
CA PHE A 58 14.96 -5.88 -1.72
C PHE A 58 16.48 -5.72 -1.70
N LYS A 59 17.19 -6.75 -1.23
CA LYS A 59 18.66 -6.78 -1.27
C LYS A 59 19.13 -7.49 -2.53
N LYS A 60 19.82 -6.76 -3.42
CA LYS A 60 20.35 -7.30 -4.68
C LYS A 60 21.29 -8.50 -4.46
N ASP A 61 22.05 -8.48 -3.38
CA ASP A 61 23.07 -9.49 -3.07
C ASP A 61 22.47 -10.84 -2.69
N LYS A 62 21.39 -10.80 -1.90
CA LYS A 62 20.72 -12.01 -1.42
C LYS A 62 19.54 -12.42 -2.31
N LYS A 63 19.15 -11.58 -3.29
CA LYS A 63 17.95 -11.72 -4.13
C LYS A 63 16.68 -12.07 -3.33
N GLN A 64 16.61 -11.60 -2.09
CA GLN A 64 15.53 -11.87 -1.16
C GLN A 64 14.92 -10.56 -0.67
N LEU A 65 13.62 -10.59 -0.45
CA LEU A 65 12.86 -9.52 0.18
C LEU A 65 12.97 -9.64 1.69
N GLY A 66 13.43 -8.57 2.35
CA GLY A 66 13.31 -8.46 3.79
C GLY A 66 11.88 -8.14 4.17
N ALA A 67 11.10 -9.13 4.62
CA ALA A 67 9.69 -8.96 4.98
C ALA A 67 9.48 -7.87 6.04
N GLU A 68 10.34 -7.80 7.06
CA GLU A 68 10.28 -6.79 8.12
C GLU A 68 10.41 -5.37 7.59
N ILE A 69 11.39 -5.14 6.70
CA ILE A 69 11.59 -3.83 6.08
C ILE A 69 10.39 -3.51 5.20
N HIS A 70 9.90 -4.48 4.43
CA HIS A 70 8.77 -4.26 3.54
C HIS A 70 7.49 -3.87 4.32
N LEU A 71 7.18 -4.57 5.41
CA LEU A 71 6.07 -4.25 6.31
C LEU A 71 6.22 -2.86 6.94
N LYS A 72 7.43 -2.51 7.38
CA LYS A 72 7.71 -1.16 7.91
C LYS A 72 7.40 -0.07 6.89
N TYR A 73 7.61 -0.33 5.61
CA TYR A 73 7.24 0.61 4.55
C TYR A 73 5.72 0.67 4.31
N ILE A 74 5.02 -0.46 4.37
CA ILE A 74 3.55 -0.52 4.21
C ILE A 74 2.84 0.31 5.29
N TYR A 75 3.32 0.23 6.54
CA TYR A 75 2.73 0.98 7.66
C TYR A 75 3.38 2.36 7.89
N GLU A 76 4.09 2.89 6.89
CA GLU A 76 4.74 4.21 6.96
C GLU A 76 5.72 4.39 8.15
N GLY A 77 6.27 3.31 8.69
CA GLY A 77 7.22 3.35 9.80
C GLY A 77 8.51 4.12 9.48
N HIS A 78 8.90 4.17 8.21
CA HIS A 78 10.02 5.01 7.76
C HIS A 78 9.73 6.52 7.86
N VAL A 79 8.46 6.93 7.72
CA VAL A 79 8.03 8.32 7.90
C VAL A 79 8.01 8.64 9.39
N ALA A 80 7.53 7.71 10.23
CA ALA A 80 7.57 7.87 11.68
C ALA A 80 9.00 8.05 12.22
N ASP A 81 9.96 7.26 11.73
CA ASP A 81 11.38 7.45 12.09
C ASP A 81 11.90 8.83 11.67
N TYR A 82 11.55 9.27 10.47
CA TYR A 82 11.96 10.58 9.94
C TYR A 82 11.32 11.75 10.70
N MET A 83 10.07 11.60 11.16
CA MET A 83 9.42 12.55 12.06
C MET A 83 10.19 12.68 13.37
N LYS A 84 10.63 11.56 13.94
CA LYS A 84 11.41 11.54 15.21
C LYS A 84 12.77 12.20 15.03
N SER A 85 13.52 11.84 13.99
CA SER A 85 14.86 12.42 13.76
C SER A 85 14.81 13.94 13.53
N ILE A 86 13.84 14.43 12.76
CA ILE A 86 13.72 15.87 12.47
C ILE A 86 13.18 16.66 13.66
N ALA A 87 12.33 16.06 14.49
CA ALA A 87 11.84 16.71 15.71
C ALA A 87 13.00 17.07 16.64
N ASP A 88 14.02 16.21 16.73
CA ASP A 88 15.21 16.42 17.58
C ASP A 88 16.24 17.36 16.92
N GLU A 89 16.47 17.23 15.61
CA GLU A 89 17.49 18.00 14.89
C GLU A 89 17.04 19.45 14.59
N GLU A 90 15.86 19.62 13.99
CA GLU A 90 15.43 20.91 13.45
C GLU A 90 13.90 21.11 13.50
N PRO A 91 13.36 21.71 14.57
CA PRO A 91 11.91 21.89 14.73
C PRO A 91 11.30 22.81 13.67
N LYS A 92 12.09 23.69 13.04
CA LYS A 92 11.62 24.55 11.94
C LYS A 92 11.31 23.75 10.67
N LYS A 93 12.14 22.76 10.33
CA LYS A 93 11.88 21.84 9.21
C LYS A 93 10.75 20.87 9.53
N TYR A 94 10.60 20.48 10.79
CA TYR A 94 9.46 19.66 11.22
C TYR A 94 8.13 20.35 10.89
N GLN A 95 7.98 21.62 11.24
CA GLN A 95 6.75 22.35 10.97
C GLN A 95 6.45 22.52 9.47
N SER A 96 7.47 22.72 8.63
CA SER A 96 7.26 22.86 7.18
C SER A 96 6.90 21.52 6.52
N HIS A 97 7.59 20.43 6.87
CA HIS A 97 7.34 19.10 6.32
C HIS A 97 6.03 18.47 6.83
N PHE A 98 5.69 18.68 8.10
CA PHE A 98 4.57 18.01 8.77
C PHE A 98 3.42 18.93 9.15
N SER A 99 3.29 20.10 8.51
CA SER A 99 2.22 21.07 8.79
C SER A 99 0.81 20.46 8.76
N GLU A 100 0.52 19.57 7.81
CA GLU A 100 -0.78 18.88 7.73
C GLU A 100 -0.99 17.82 8.82
N TYR A 101 0.09 17.15 9.24
CA TYR A 101 0.05 16.16 10.32
C TYR A 101 -0.23 16.85 11.65
N ILE A 102 0.37 18.02 11.88
CA ILE A 102 0.11 18.86 13.05
C ILE A 102 -1.37 19.30 13.07
N LYS A 103 -1.93 19.75 11.93
CA LYS A 103 -3.35 20.13 11.83
C LYS A 103 -4.31 18.98 12.14
N LYS A 104 -3.91 17.75 11.83
CA LYS A 104 -4.70 16.53 12.05
C LYS A 104 -4.38 15.83 13.38
N ASN A 105 -3.46 16.37 14.18
CA ASN A 105 -2.96 15.79 15.42
C ASN A 105 -2.46 14.34 15.27
N ILE A 106 -1.71 14.07 14.21
CA ILE A 106 -1.12 12.74 13.95
C ILE A 106 0.32 12.73 14.47
N ALA A 107 0.60 11.91 15.48
CA ALA A 107 1.94 11.70 16.01
C ALA A 107 2.67 10.55 15.29
N ALA A 108 4.00 10.50 15.43
CA ALA A 108 4.83 9.46 14.80
C ALA A 108 4.44 8.04 15.25
N ASP A 109 4.07 7.85 16.51
CA ASP A 109 3.69 6.55 17.06
C ASP A 109 2.28 6.10 16.62
N ASP A 110 1.41 7.04 16.25
CA ASP A 110 0.04 6.76 15.80
C ASP A 110 -0.03 6.28 14.34
N MET A 111 1.04 6.46 13.57
CA MET A 111 1.07 6.16 12.13
C MET A 111 0.74 4.70 11.84
N GLU A 112 1.39 3.75 12.53
CA GLU A 112 1.18 2.32 12.30
C GLU A 112 -0.26 1.90 12.65
N ALA A 113 -0.79 2.40 13.76
CA ALA A 113 -2.15 2.12 14.21
C ALA A 113 -3.20 2.71 13.24
N LEU A 114 -2.95 3.90 12.70
CA LEU A 114 -3.82 4.57 11.75
C LEU A 114 -3.91 3.77 10.43
N TYR A 115 -2.77 3.35 9.87
CA TYR A 115 -2.76 2.58 8.63
C TYR A 115 -3.39 1.19 8.81
N LYS A 116 -3.19 0.51 9.94
CA LYS A 116 -3.88 -0.75 10.25
C LYS A 116 -5.40 -0.60 10.26
N LYS A 117 -5.91 0.49 10.89
CA LYS A 117 -7.34 0.81 10.88
C LYS A 117 -7.86 1.10 9.46
N VAL A 118 -7.09 1.83 8.66
CA VAL A 118 -7.44 2.14 7.26
C VAL A 118 -7.50 0.87 6.43
N HIS A 119 -6.51 -0.02 6.54
CA HIS A 119 -6.51 -1.31 5.83
C HIS A 119 -7.72 -2.16 6.22
N ALA A 120 -8.03 -2.27 7.51
CA ALA A 120 -9.23 -2.97 7.97
C ALA A 120 -10.54 -2.35 7.43
N ALA A 121 -10.63 -1.01 7.40
CA ALA A 121 -11.79 -0.31 6.87
C ALA A 121 -11.98 -0.56 5.35
N ILE A 122 -10.89 -0.56 4.58
CA ILE A 122 -10.93 -0.83 3.13
C ILE A 122 -11.32 -2.29 2.86
N CYS A 123 -10.81 -3.24 3.64
CA CYS A 123 -11.18 -4.65 3.52
C CYS A 123 -12.67 -4.89 3.85
N ALA A 124 -13.22 -4.17 4.84
CA ALA A 124 -14.61 -4.32 5.26
C ALA A 124 -15.61 -3.59 4.33
N TYR A 125 -15.27 -2.41 3.84
CA TYR A 125 -16.16 -1.55 3.05
C TYR A 125 -15.49 -1.11 1.75
N HIS A 126 -15.54 -1.98 0.73
CA HIS A 126 -14.89 -1.74 -0.57
C HIS A 126 -15.73 -0.87 -1.53
N THR A 127 -16.65 -0.04 -1.02
CA THR A 127 -17.52 0.80 -1.85
C THR A 127 -16.88 2.15 -2.13
N MET A 128 -16.71 2.50 -3.41
CA MET A 128 -16.27 3.84 -3.78
C MET A 128 -17.29 4.89 -3.30
N ALA A 129 -16.86 5.79 -2.42
CA ALA A 129 -17.67 6.95 -2.06
C ALA A 129 -17.86 7.81 -3.33
N LYS A 130 -19.11 7.95 -3.79
CA LYS A 130 -19.44 8.82 -4.93
C LYS A 130 -19.25 10.27 -4.50
N SER A 131 -18.43 11.01 -5.24
CA SER A 131 -18.18 12.44 -5.01
C SER A 131 -19.45 13.27 -5.26
N THR A 132 -19.86 14.07 -4.27
CA THR A 132 -20.83 15.19 -4.36
C THR A 132 -20.12 16.55 -4.45
N LYS A 133 -18.90 16.63 -4.99
CA LYS A 133 -18.24 17.92 -5.26
C LYS A 133 -18.64 18.46 -6.63
N GLU A 134 -19.17 19.69 -6.65
CA GLU A 134 -19.35 20.48 -7.87
C GLU A 134 -18.01 20.65 -8.61
N PRO A 135 -18.03 20.66 -9.97
CA PRO A 135 -16.80 20.71 -10.76
C PRO A 135 -15.99 22.00 -10.49
N PRO A 136 -14.65 21.91 -10.40
CA PRO A 136 -13.80 23.06 -10.16
C PRO A 136 -13.91 24.08 -11.30
N LYS A 137 -14.10 25.36 -10.93
CA LYS A 137 -14.15 26.48 -11.88
C LYS A 137 -12.83 26.55 -12.65
N THR A 138 -12.92 26.48 -13.97
CA THR A 138 -11.81 26.55 -14.93
C THR A 138 -10.92 27.77 -14.65
N HIS A 139 -9.63 27.56 -14.46
CA HIS A 139 -8.64 28.64 -14.60
C HIS A 139 -8.60 29.05 -16.07
N LYS A 140 -9.02 30.30 -16.36
CA LYS A 140 -8.82 30.91 -17.69
C LYS A 140 -7.32 31.16 -17.86
N SER A 141 -6.77 30.59 -18.95
CA SER A 141 -5.46 30.95 -19.50
C SER A 141 -5.45 32.37 -20.01
#